data_AF-A0A417PGM0-F1
#
_entry.id   AF-A0A417PGM0-F1
#
_cell.length_a   1.000
_cell.length_b   1.000
_cell.length_c   1.000
_cell.angle_alpha   90.00
_cell.angle_beta   90.00
_cell.angle_gamma   90.00
#
_symmetry.space_group_name_H-M   'P 1'
#
loop_
_entity.id
_entity.type
_entity.pdbx_description
1 polymer ?
#
loop_
_entity_poly.entity_id
_entity_poly.type
_entity_poly.pdbx_seq_one_letter_code
_entity_poly.pdbx_strand_id
1 'polypeptide(L)' 'MARQKKPVHRVQMTDGKRNIIRQLLEEYDIETAEDIQDALKDLLGGTIKEIGIGARSMEN' A
#
# COMPACT_ATOMS: atom_id res chain seq x y z
N MET A 1 14.62 19.85 21.41
CA MET A 1 14.03 19.88 20.05
C MET A 1 12.88 18.87 20.02
N ALA A 2 11.63 19.34 19.91
CA ALA A 2 10.47 18.45 19.85
C ALA A 2 10.40 17.80 18.46
N ARG A 3 10.46 16.46 18.39
CA ARG A 3 10.27 15.70 17.15
C ARG A 3 8.90 16.05 16.57
N GLN A 4 8.85 16.76 15.44
CA GLN A 4 7.60 16.99 14.72
C GLN A 4 7.01 15.62 14.36
N LYS A 5 5.86 15.29 14.95
CA LYS A 5 5.15 14.05 14.62
C LYS A 5 4.75 14.14 13.16
N LYS A 6 5.18 13.16 12.36
CA LYS A 6 4.75 13.03 10.96
C LYS A 6 3.21 13.09 10.92
N PRO A 7 2.60 13.86 10.01
CA PRO A 7 1.16 13.94 9.93
C PRO A 7 0.61 12.51 9.72
N VAL A 8 -0.16 12.03 10.69
CA VAL A 8 -0.82 10.72 10.60
C VAL A 8 -1.89 10.87 9.54
N HIS A 9 -1.65 10.33 8.35
CA HIS A 9 -2.66 10.28 7.31
C HIS A 9 -3.74 9.28 7.75
N ARG A 10 -4.88 9.80 8.21
CA ARG A 10 -6.03 8.97 8.59
C ARG A 10 -6.68 8.44 7.33
N VAL A 11 -6.45 7.16 7.06
CA VAL A 11 -7.06 6.45 5.94
C VAL A 11 -8.56 6.36 6.19
N GLN A 12 -9.36 6.99 5.34
CA GLN A 12 -10.79 6.70 5.30
C GLN A 12 -11.01 5.28 4.78
N MET A 13 -11.68 4.44 5.58
CA MET A 13 -12.01 3.07 5.21
C MET A 13 -13.26 3.03 4.36
N THR A 14 -13.06 3.03 3.04
CA THR A 14 -14.10 2.75 2.05
C THR A 14 -14.25 1.24 1.85
N ASP A 15 -15.37 0.80 1.29
CA ASP A 15 -15.62 -0.63 1.09
C ASP A 15 -14.59 -1.29 0.17
N GLY A 16 -14.12 -0.56 -0.85
CA GLY A 16 -13.01 -1.00 -1.70
C GLY A 16 -11.72 -1.26 -0.91
N LYS A 17 -11.39 -0.41 0.06
CA LYS A 17 -10.21 -0.61 0.92
C LYS A 17 -10.38 -1.79 1.88
N ARG A 18 -11.59 -2.03 2.39
CA ARG A 18 -11.88 -3.20 3.23
C ARG A 18 -11.75 -4.50 2.45
N ASN A 19 -12.22 -4.54 1.21
CA ASN A 19 -12.07 -5.71 0.35
C ASN A 19 -10.60 -6.01 0.05
N ILE A 20 -9.78 -4.99 -0.24
CA ILE A 20 -8.34 -5.17 -0.47
C ILE A 20 -7.66 -5.71 0.79
N ILE A 21 -7.92 -5.11 1.96
CA ILE A 21 -7.34 -5.59 3.23
C ILE A 21 -7.76 -7.04 3.48
N ARG A 22 -9.02 -7.40 3.23
CA ARG A 22 -9.52 -8.76 3.39
C ARG A 22 -8.82 -9.75 2.44
N GLN A 23 -8.66 -9.41 1.17
CA GLN A 23 -7.92 -10.24 0.22
C GLN A 23 -6.47 -10.43 0.66
N LEU A 24 -5.82 -9.37 1.15
CA LEU A 24 -4.45 -9.47 1.69
C LEU A 24 -4.37 -10.36 2.93
N LEU A 25 -5.35 -10.32 3.83
CA LEU A 25 -5.43 -11.22 4.98
C LEU A 25 -5.69 -12.69 4.60
N GLU A 26 -6.34 -12.93 3.46
CA GLU A 26 -6.64 -14.28 2.95
C GLU A 26 -5.46 -14.85 2.13
N GLU A 27 -4.74 -14.01 1.39
CA GLU A 27 -3.63 -14.40 0.52
C GLU A 27 -2.26 -14.42 1.21
N TYR A 28 -2.06 -13.56 2.23
CA TYR A 28 -0.83 -13.47 2.99
C TYR A 28 -1.05 -14.01 4.41
N ASP A 29 -0.06 -14.72 4.94
CA ASP A 29 -0.06 -15.18 6.33
C ASP A 29 0.27 -14.00 7.25
N ILE A 30 -0.73 -13.15 7.48
CA ILE A 30 -0.59 -11.91 8.23
C ILE A 30 -0.80 -12.20 9.72
N GLU A 31 0.27 -12.11 10.49
CA GLU A 31 0.23 -12.30 11.94
C GLU A 31 0.02 -10.98 12.71
N THR A 32 0.45 -9.85 12.14
CA THR A 32 0.44 -8.56 12.84
C THR A 32 -0.06 -7.39 11.98
N ALA A 33 -0.45 -6.30 12.66
CA ALA A 33 -0.80 -5.04 12.00
C ALA A 33 0.39 -4.36 11.29
N GLU A 34 1.63 -4.78 11.56
CA GLU A 34 2.83 -4.32 10.88
C GLU A 34 2.99 -5.03 9.53
N ASP A 35 2.72 -6.34 9.48
CA ASP A 35 2.73 -7.13 8.24
C ASP A 35 1.71 -6.60 7.22
N ILE A 36 0.52 -6.18 7.69
CA ILE A 36 -0.48 -5.52 6.82
C ILE A 36 0.08 -4.22 6.23
N GLN A 37 0.78 -3.42 7.03
CA GLN A 37 1.33 -2.16 6.57
C GLN A 37 2.45 -2.36 5.55
N ASP A 38 3.29 -3.37 5.74
CA ASP A 38 4.38 -3.67 4.82
C ASP A 38 3.86 -4.27 3.51
N ALA A 39 2.91 -5.22 3.57
CA ALA A 39 2.23 -5.73 2.39
C ALA A 39 1.53 -4.62 1.58
N LEU A 40 0.86 -3.68 2.26
CA LEU A 40 0.22 -2.53 1.59
C LEU A 40 1.23 -1.57 0.96
N LYS A 41 2.38 -1.32 1.61
CA LYS A 41 3.46 -0.48 1.05
C LYS A 41 4.07 -1.13 -0.20
N ASP A 42 4.32 -2.43 -0.14
CA ASP A 42 4.88 -3.19 -1.26
C ASP A 42 3.90 -3.26 -2.43
N LEU A 43 2.61 -3.52 -2.16
CA LEU A 43 1.57 -3.51 -3.18
C LEU A 43 1.46 -2.13 -3.87
N LEU A 44 1.43 -1.04 -3.09
CA LEU A 44 1.42 0.31 -3.64
C LEU A 44 2.69 0.62 -4.44
N GLY A 45 3.85 0.20 -3.93
CA GLY A 45 5.13 0.37 -4.60
C GLY A 45 5.21 -0.39 -5.92
N GLY A 46 4.68 -1.61 -5.97
CA GLY A 46 4.53 -2.43 -7.17
C GLY A 46 3.66 -1.74 -8.22
N THR A 47 2.46 -1.32 -7.83
CA THR A 47 1.52 -0.63 -8.73
C THR A 47 2.08 0.68 -9.28
N ILE A 48 2.76 1.49 -8.45
CA ILE A 48 3.39 2.75 -8.90
C ILE A 48 4.55 2.46 -9.87
N LYS A 49 5.36 1.43 -9.59
CA LYS A 49 6.42 1.00 -10.51
C LYS A 49 5.84 0.50 -11.83
N GLU A 50 4.79 -0.30 -11.80
CA GLU A 50 4.17 -0.85 -13.01
C GLU A 50 3.63 0.27 -13.92
N ILE A 51 2.93 1.25 -13.34
CA ILE A 51 2.42 2.42 -14.08
C ILE A 51 3.58 3.33 -14.55
N GLY A 52 4.63 3.49 -13.73
CA GLY A 52 5.79 4.33 -14.03
C GLY A 52 6.83 3.71 -14.98
N ILE A 53 6.84 2.39 -15.12
CA ILE A 53 7.70 1.64 -16.05
C ILE A 53 6.96 1.42 -17.38
N GLY A 54 5.64 1.19 -17.35
CA GLY A 54 4.81 1.09 -18.56
C GLY A 54 4.76 2.38 -19.38
N ALA A 55 4.87 3.55 -18.74
CA ALA A 55 4.87 4.84 -19.43
C ALA A 55 6.17 5.17 -20.21
N ARG A 56 7.28 4.45 -19.96
CA ARG A 56 8.58 4.70 -20.61
C ARG A 56 8.93 3.74 -21.75
N SER A 57 8.11 2.72 -21.98
CA SER A 57 8.36 1.70 -23.01
C SER A 57 7.53 1.90 -24.30
N MET A 58 6.84 3.03 -24.45
CA MET A 58 6.08 3.39 -25.66
C MET A 58 6.74 4.50 -26.49
N GLU A 59 8.00 4.84 -26.22
CA GLU A 59 8.83 5.69 -27.07
C GLU A 59 9.94 4.83 -27.70
N ASN A 60 9.60 4.09 -28.77
CA ASN A 60 10.51 3.69 -29.86
C ASN A 60 9.72 2.99 -30.97
#